data_AF-A0A969P120-F1
#
_entry.id   AF-A0A969P120-F1
#
_cell.length_a   1.000
_cell.length_b   1.000
_cell.length_c   1.000
_cell.angle_alpha   90.00
_cell.angle_beta   90.00
_cell.angle_gamma   90.00
#
_symmetry.space_group_name_H-M   'P 1'
#
loop_
_entity.id
_entity.type
_entity.pdbx_description
1 polymer ?
#
loop_
_entity_poly.entity_id
_entity_poly.type
_entity_poly.pdbx_seq_one_letter_code
_entity_poly.pdbx_strand_id
1 'polypeptide(L)'
;MKFCYLDETGTGQDTVVIFVGVVVDAQRMHLTKREWNQHLRNLSTIANREVHELHAAELYSGNDEWKGVKGPQRHQIINETLDWFVSRKHKLGFSAVCKRRFDTRKSTCMVCQSLKDYWHTAAFHVILSLQKVYKNEGQKGHVVMVFDRGKGDKSLPDLLSAPPKWSDSYYEYDDTNDRLSQIVDVPFFANSKQVALIQVADLIGFILRRFADLNDYRDAERYSGEKERIENWVKKITSVLYKTSTRYPKKGRCPTTDAFYNLAPESLREL
;
A
#
# COMPACT_ATOMS: atom_id res chain seq x y z
N MET A 1 7.47 8.69 16.61
CA MET A 1 6.34 7.77 16.40
C MET A 1 5.61 8.12 15.13
N LYS A 2 5.24 7.09 14.37
CA LYS A 2 4.56 7.13 13.07
C LYS A 2 3.29 6.29 13.15
N PHE A 3 2.32 6.63 12.32
CA PHE A 3 1.16 5.78 12.05
C PHE A 3 1.25 5.33 10.60
N CYS A 4 1.06 4.03 10.35
CA CYS A 4 0.96 3.46 9.03
C CYS A 4 -0.49 3.01 8.80
N TYR A 5 -1.18 3.63 7.86
CA TYR A 5 -2.54 3.26 7.46
C TYR A 5 -2.49 2.33 6.26
N LEU A 6 -3.15 1.21 6.38
CA LEU A 6 -2.90 0.01 5.59
C LEU A 6 -4.20 -0.46 4.94
N ASP A 7 -4.15 -0.62 3.63
CA ASP A 7 -5.21 -1.25 2.85
C ASP A 7 -4.60 -2.04 1.69
N GLU A 8 -5.38 -2.96 1.17
CA GLU A 8 -5.02 -3.79 0.05
C GLU A 8 -6.07 -3.83 -1.04
N THR A 9 -5.60 -4.20 -2.23
CA THR A 9 -6.44 -4.47 -3.40
C THR A 9 -6.00 -5.76 -4.07
N GLY A 10 -6.91 -6.35 -4.84
CA GLY A 10 -6.63 -7.52 -5.68
C GLY A 10 -6.69 -8.86 -4.96
N THR A 11 -7.34 -8.95 -3.80
CA THR A 11 -7.49 -10.22 -3.04
C THR A 11 -8.44 -11.22 -3.70
N GLY A 12 -9.35 -10.75 -4.58
CA GLY A 12 -10.30 -11.57 -5.33
C GLY A 12 -9.67 -12.36 -6.49
N GLN A 13 -10.20 -12.20 -7.71
CA GLN A 13 -9.72 -12.92 -8.90
C GLN A 13 -8.58 -12.20 -9.65
N ASP A 14 -8.14 -11.03 -9.17
CA ASP A 14 -7.07 -10.26 -9.82
C ASP A 14 -5.72 -11.00 -9.79
N THR A 15 -4.85 -10.69 -10.76
CA THR A 15 -3.54 -11.32 -10.93
C THR A 15 -2.55 -10.99 -9.81
N VAL A 16 -2.68 -9.79 -9.24
CA VAL A 16 -1.74 -9.22 -8.27
C VAL A 16 -2.48 -8.74 -7.05
N VAL A 17 -1.98 -9.10 -5.87
CA VAL A 17 -2.34 -8.44 -4.61
C VAL A 17 -1.37 -7.29 -4.39
N ILE A 18 -1.89 -6.09 -4.10
CA ILE A 18 -1.07 -4.95 -3.69
C ILE A 18 -1.49 -4.52 -2.29
N PHE A 19 -0.50 -4.35 -1.43
CA PHE A 19 -0.66 -3.82 -0.09
C PHE A 19 0.00 -2.45 -0.01
N VAL A 20 -0.71 -1.43 0.47
CA VAL A 20 -0.21 -0.06 0.55
C VAL A 20 -0.21 0.39 2.00
N GLY A 21 0.88 1.05 2.42
CA GLY A 21 1.03 1.65 3.74
C GLY A 21 1.30 3.14 3.63
N VAL A 22 0.34 3.96 4.03
CA VAL A 22 0.47 5.42 4.13
C VAL A 22 1.03 5.79 5.50
N VAL A 23 2.27 6.26 5.53
CA VAL A 23 3.00 6.56 6.77
C VAL A 23 2.99 8.05 7.07
N VAL A 24 2.53 8.37 8.27
CA VAL A 24 2.35 9.74 8.74
C VAL A 24 2.97 9.93 10.12
N ASP A 25 3.60 11.08 10.34
CA ASP A 25 4.07 11.47 11.67
C ASP A 25 2.90 11.84 12.57
N ALA A 26 2.87 11.29 13.80
CA ALA A 26 1.81 11.56 14.78
C ALA A 26 1.59 13.06 15.01
N GLN A 27 2.66 13.88 14.98
CA GLN A 27 2.58 15.32 15.18
C GLN A 27 1.76 16.04 14.11
N ARG A 28 1.64 15.46 12.90
CA ARG A 28 0.93 16.04 11.76
C ARG A 28 -0.47 15.47 11.55
N MET A 29 -0.89 14.53 12.39
CA MET A 29 -2.15 13.79 12.20
C MET A 29 -3.37 14.70 12.31
N HIS A 30 -3.39 15.60 13.29
CA HIS A 30 -4.50 16.53 13.50
C HIS A 30 -4.74 17.46 12.30
N LEU A 31 -3.67 17.97 11.67
CA LEU A 31 -3.76 18.78 10.45
C LEU A 31 -4.32 17.95 9.29
N THR A 32 -3.83 16.73 9.12
CA THR A 32 -4.26 15.83 8.05
C THR A 32 -5.75 15.52 8.14
N LYS A 33 -6.27 15.24 9.36
CA LYS A 33 -7.70 15.00 9.58
C LYS A 33 -8.56 16.24 9.27
N ARG A 34 -8.14 17.42 9.74
CA ARG A 34 -8.88 18.67 9.50
C ARG A 34 -8.96 19.00 8.01
N GLU A 35 -7.84 18.89 7.31
CA GLU A 35 -7.76 19.20 5.88
C GLU A 35 -8.46 18.15 5.02
N TRP A 36 -8.49 16.88 5.44
CA TRP A 36 -9.25 15.85 4.73
C TRP A 36 -10.75 16.17 4.64
N ASN A 37 -11.35 16.63 5.73
CA ASN A 37 -12.77 17.01 5.70
C ASN A 37 -13.04 18.18 4.75
N GLN A 38 -12.08 19.11 4.61
CA GLN A 38 -12.17 20.16 3.61
C GLN A 38 -12.00 19.59 2.20
N HIS A 39 -11.08 18.64 2.02
CA HIS A 39 -10.87 17.95 0.76
C HIS A 39 -12.14 17.23 0.28
N LEU A 40 -12.80 16.44 1.14
CA LEU A 40 -14.06 15.77 0.81
C LEU A 40 -15.17 16.73 0.38
N ARG A 41 -15.26 17.92 0.99
CA ARG A 41 -16.20 18.97 0.54
C ARG A 41 -15.88 19.49 -0.85
N ASN A 42 -14.59 19.67 -1.17
CA ASN A 42 -14.16 20.06 -2.51
C ASN A 42 -14.52 18.95 -3.53
N LEU A 43 -14.25 17.69 -3.20
CA LEU A 43 -14.61 16.55 -4.04
C LEU A 43 -16.13 16.44 -4.26
N SER A 44 -16.92 16.70 -3.23
CA SER A 44 -18.40 16.73 -3.31
C SER A 44 -18.89 17.78 -4.30
N THR A 45 -18.23 18.95 -4.32
CA THR A 45 -18.51 20.02 -5.29
C THR A 45 -18.25 19.54 -6.73
N ILE A 46 -17.12 18.85 -6.97
CA ILE A 46 -16.76 18.33 -8.29
C ILE A 46 -17.73 17.23 -8.75
N ALA A 47 -18.15 16.37 -7.83
CA ALA A 47 -19.10 15.30 -8.07
C ALA A 47 -20.55 15.81 -8.22
N ASN A 48 -20.82 17.06 -7.83
CA ASN A 48 -22.15 17.65 -7.70
C ASN A 48 -23.10 16.79 -6.85
N ARG A 49 -22.56 16.23 -5.75
CA ARG A 49 -23.28 15.43 -4.74
C ARG A 49 -22.39 15.25 -3.52
N GLU A 50 -22.98 14.85 -2.40
CA GLU A 50 -22.22 14.52 -1.20
C GLU A 50 -21.37 13.25 -1.41
N VAL A 51 -20.10 13.33 -1.03
CA VAL A 51 -19.14 12.22 -1.07
C VAL A 51 -18.72 11.90 0.37
N HIS A 52 -19.10 10.72 0.85
CA HIS A 52 -18.76 10.28 2.21
C HIS A 52 -17.51 9.42 2.25
N GLU A 53 -17.26 8.64 1.18
CA GLU A 53 -16.15 7.71 1.10
C GLU A 53 -15.56 7.66 -0.31
N LEU A 54 -14.24 7.49 -0.39
CA LEU A 54 -13.54 7.25 -1.65
C LEU A 54 -13.21 5.76 -1.76
N HIS A 55 -14.07 5.01 -2.44
CA HIS A 55 -13.72 3.67 -2.90
C HIS A 55 -13.18 3.73 -4.32
N ALA A 56 -11.95 3.26 -4.49
CA ALA A 56 -11.18 3.50 -5.71
C ALA A 56 -11.79 2.82 -6.94
N ALA A 57 -12.25 1.58 -6.81
CA ALA A 57 -12.80 0.81 -7.90
C ALA A 57 -14.12 1.42 -8.43
N GLU A 58 -14.98 1.87 -7.53
CA GLU A 58 -16.27 2.51 -7.78
C GLU A 58 -16.05 3.89 -8.37
N LEU A 59 -15.13 4.69 -7.81
CA LEU A 59 -14.71 5.98 -8.37
C LEU A 59 -14.16 5.82 -9.78
N TYR A 60 -13.33 4.80 -10.01
CA TYR A 60 -12.70 4.60 -11.31
C TYR A 60 -13.65 4.06 -12.37
N SER A 61 -14.58 3.17 -12.01
CA SER A 61 -15.59 2.61 -12.92
C SER A 61 -16.79 3.54 -13.13
N GLY A 62 -17.17 4.31 -12.11
CA GLY A 62 -18.35 5.18 -12.11
C GLY A 62 -19.59 4.47 -11.56
N ASN A 63 -19.38 3.54 -10.64
CA ASN A 63 -20.41 2.74 -10.01
C ASN A 63 -20.82 3.33 -8.65
N ASP A 64 -21.91 2.79 -8.09
CA ASP A 64 -22.42 3.14 -6.76
C ASP A 64 -22.57 4.65 -6.54
N GLU A 65 -21.88 5.21 -5.54
CA GLU A 65 -21.91 6.64 -5.19
C GLU A 65 -21.47 7.53 -6.37
N TRP A 66 -20.71 6.98 -7.31
CA TRP A 66 -20.18 7.66 -8.50
C TRP A 66 -21.06 7.53 -9.74
N LYS A 67 -22.21 6.86 -9.65
CA LYS A 67 -23.14 6.68 -10.77
C LYS A 67 -23.63 8.02 -11.31
N GLY A 68 -23.37 8.28 -12.58
CA GLY A 68 -23.73 9.54 -13.26
C GLY A 68 -22.68 10.66 -13.16
N VAL A 69 -21.58 10.45 -12.43
CA VAL A 69 -20.42 11.37 -12.45
C VAL A 69 -19.58 11.07 -13.69
N LYS A 70 -19.34 12.10 -14.51
CA LYS A 70 -18.66 11.91 -15.81
C LYS A 70 -17.19 11.54 -15.62
N GLY A 71 -16.65 10.77 -16.56
CA GLY A 71 -15.23 10.35 -16.53
C GLY A 71 -14.23 11.48 -16.25
N PRO A 72 -14.30 12.64 -16.94
CA PRO A 72 -13.42 13.77 -16.64
C PRO A 72 -13.49 14.28 -15.20
N GLN A 73 -14.68 14.34 -14.59
CA GLN A 73 -14.85 14.74 -13.19
C GLN A 73 -14.21 13.71 -12.26
N ARG A 74 -14.41 12.41 -12.53
CA ARG A 74 -13.80 11.33 -11.73
C ARG A 74 -12.27 11.36 -11.81
N HIS A 75 -11.71 11.64 -12.99
CA HIS A 75 -10.27 11.83 -13.15
C HIS A 75 -9.75 13.07 -12.39
N GLN A 76 -10.51 14.16 -12.37
CA GLN A 76 -10.16 15.35 -11.59
C GLN A 76 -10.12 15.03 -10.10
N ILE A 77 -11.11 14.29 -9.59
CA ILE A 77 -11.18 13.86 -8.19
C ILE A 77 -9.96 13.00 -7.80
N ILE A 78 -9.57 12.04 -8.65
CA ILE A 78 -8.36 11.23 -8.42
C ILE A 78 -7.12 12.14 -8.40
N ASN A 79 -6.97 13.04 -9.37
CA ASN A 79 -5.84 13.96 -9.44
C ASN A 79 -5.73 14.84 -8.21
N GLU A 80 -6.82 15.49 -7.79
CA GLU A 80 -6.84 16.37 -6.62
C GLU A 80 -6.53 15.61 -5.34
N THR A 81 -6.99 14.36 -5.23
CA THR A 81 -6.68 13.51 -4.07
C THR A 81 -5.19 13.15 -4.00
N LEU A 82 -4.58 12.83 -5.15
CA LEU A 82 -3.13 12.59 -5.22
C LEU A 82 -2.33 13.86 -4.94
N ASP A 83 -2.74 15.01 -5.48
CA ASP A 83 -2.06 16.29 -5.26
C ASP A 83 -2.16 16.73 -3.81
N TRP A 84 -3.33 16.59 -3.19
CA TRP A 84 -3.52 16.76 -1.76
C TRP A 84 -2.55 15.87 -0.99
N PHE A 85 -2.52 14.56 -1.27
CA PHE A 85 -1.65 13.62 -0.56
C PHE A 85 -0.16 13.97 -0.68
N VAL A 86 0.31 14.27 -1.91
CA VAL A 86 1.70 14.63 -2.18
C VAL A 86 2.11 15.90 -1.42
N SER A 87 1.21 16.90 -1.35
CA SER A 87 1.48 18.16 -0.64
C SER A 87 1.73 17.98 0.86
N ARG A 88 1.21 16.91 1.48
CA ARG A 88 1.30 16.65 2.93
C ARG A 88 2.68 16.17 3.39
N LYS A 89 3.58 15.83 2.45
CA LYS A 89 4.90 15.24 2.74
C LYS A 89 4.81 13.94 3.56
N HIS A 90 3.69 13.23 3.46
CA HIS A 90 3.56 11.87 3.98
C HIS A 90 4.44 10.93 3.15
N LYS A 91 4.74 9.76 3.71
CA LYS A 91 5.51 8.73 3.01
C LYS A 91 4.67 7.52 2.72
N LEU A 92 5.10 6.75 1.73
CA LEU A 92 4.37 5.61 1.21
C LEU A 92 5.28 4.41 1.10
N GLY A 93 4.85 3.29 1.70
CA GLY A 93 5.37 1.95 1.41
C GLY A 93 4.32 1.15 0.64
N PHE A 94 4.76 0.19 -0.16
CA PHE A 94 3.84 -0.80 -0.72
C PHE A 94 4.55 -2.13 -0.95
N SER A 95 3.76 -3.18 -1.13
CA SER A 95 4.21 -4.49 -1.57
C SER A 95 3.26 -5.01 -2.65
N ALA A 96 3.78 -5.81 -3.57
CA ALA A 96 3.01 -6.45 -4.60
C ALA A 96 3.39 -7.93 -4.71
N VAL A 97 2.39 -8.80 -4.84
CA VAL A 97 2.56 -10.24 -4.98
C VAL A 97 1.75 -10.72 -6.17
N CYS A 98 2.43 -11.23 -7.20
CA CYS A 98 1.80 -11.93 -8.30
C CYS A 98 1.37 -13.33 -7.84
N LYS A 99 0.07 -13.60 -7.82
CA LYS A 99 -0.50 -14.85 -7.26
C LYS A 99 0.07 -16.10 -7.93
N ARG A 100 0.09 -16.11 -9.27
CA ARG A 100 0.68 -17.23 -10.03
C ARG A 100 2.14 -17.49 -9.68
N ARG A 101 2.95 -16.43 -9.51
CA ARG A 101 4.37 -16.57 -9.12
C ARG A 101 4.51 -17.11 -7.70
N PHE A 102 3.63 -16.70 -6.79
CA PHE A 102 3.56 -17.26 -5.44
C PHE A 102 3.22 -18.76 -5.48
N ASP A 103 2.15 -19.13 -6.17
CA ASP A 103 1.68 -20.52 -6.24
C ASP A 103 2.72 -21.46 -6.84
N THR A 104 3.33 -21.06 -7.96
CA THR A 104 4.37 -21.86 -8.61
C THR A 104 5.61 -22.05 -7.72
N ARG A 105 5.85 -21.13 -6.78
CA ARG A 105 7.00 -21.17 -5.87
C ARG A 105 6.65 -21.70 -4.48
N LYS A 106 5.40 -22.06 -4.22
CA LYS A 106 4.93 -22.46 -2.89
C LYS A 106 5.69 -23.66 -2.31
N SER A 107 6.22 -24.54 -3.14
CA SER A 107 7.01 -25.70 -2.72
C SER A 107 8.52 -25.44 -2.59
N THR A 108 9.05 -24.32 -3.11
CA THR A 108 10.50 -24.08 -3.21
C THR A 108 10.95 -22.77 -2.58
N CYS A 109 10.04 -21.84 -2.32
CA CYS A 109 10.32 -20.54 -1.72
C CYS A 109 9.93 -20.54 -0.25
N MET A 110 10.92 -20.36 0.62
CA MET A 110 10.75 -20.26 2.07
C MET A 110 9.69 -19.24 2.50
N VAL A 111 9.63 -18.06 1.86
CA VAL A 111 8.59 -17.05 2.14
C VAL A 111 7.21 -17.58 1.76
N CYS A 112 7.07 -18.24 0.60
CA CYS A 112 5.79 -18.77 0.14
C CYS A 112 5.31 -19.99 0.93
N GLN A 113 6.24 -20.75 1.52
CA GLN A 113 5.92 -21.88 2.41
C GLN A 113 5.50 -21.43 3.81
N SER A 114 6.16 -20.40 4.34
CA SER A 114 5.98 -19.98 5.74
C SER A 114 4.86 -18.97 5.95
N LEU A 115 4.49 -18.20 4.93
CA LEU A 115 3.38 -17.26 5.01
C LEU A 115 2.11 -17.89 4.44
N LYS A 116 0.99 -17.64 5.12
CA LYS A 116 -0.32 -18.28 4.88
C LYS A 116 -0.81 -18.14 3.43
N ASP A 117 -0.73 -16.91 2.89
CA ASP A 117 -1.26 -16.56 1.57
C ASP A 117 -0.59 -15.28 1.01
N TYR A 118 -1.07 -14.84 -0.16
CA TYR A 118 -0.60 -13.64 -0.84
C TYR A 118 -0.82 -12.36 -0.02
N TRP A 119 -1.91 -12.29 0.76
CA TRP A 119 -2.26 -11.14 1.59
C TRP A 119 -1.24 -10.98 2.71
N HIS A 120 -0.96 -12.06 3.46
CA HIS A 120 0.05 -12.06 4.52
C HIS A 120 1.44 -11.77 3.96
N THR A 121 1.73 -12.31 2.77
CA THR A 121 3.01 -12.06 2.09
C THR A 121 3.18 -10.60 1.73
N ALA A 122 2.15 -9.97 1.17
CA ALA A 122 2.19 -8.56 0.80
C ALA A 122 2.24 -7.65 2.05
N ALA A 123 1.38 -7.90 3.04
CA ALA A 123 1.35 -7.16 4.30
C ALA A 123 2.68 -7.23 5.05
N PHE A 124 3.21 -8.44 5.24
CA PHE A 124 4.47 -8.65 5.97
C PHE A 124 5.66 -8.02 5.26
N HIS A 125 5.68 -8.00 3.93
CA HIS A 125 6.72 -7.30 3.18
C HIS A 125 6.71 -5.77 3.42
N VAL A 126 5.53 -5.15 3.52
CA VAL A 126 5.41 -3.73 3.91
C VAL A 126 5.98 -3.53 5.32
N ILE A 127 5.60 -4.40 6.26
CA ILE A 127 6.09 -4.37 7.64
C ILE A 127 7.63 -4.46 7.69
N LEU A 128 8.23 -5.42 6.98
CA LEU A 128 9.67 -5.58 6.90
C LEU A 128 10.37 -4.37 6.26
N SER A 129 9.74 -3.78 5.24
CA SER A 129 10.23 -2.55 4.61
C SER A 129 10.24 -1.39 5.61
N LEU A 130 9.19 -1.25 6.43
CA LEU A 130 9.11 -0.20 7.45
C LEU A 130 10.11 -0.41 8.58
N GLN A 131 10.26 -1.64 9.07
CA GLN A 131 11.31 -2.00 10.03
C GLN A 131 12.69 -1.59 9.48
N LYS A 132 12.98 -1.92 8.22
CA LYS A 132 14.25 -1.57 7.57
C LYS A 132 14.46 -0.07 7.44
N VAL A 133 13.41 0.69 7.09
CA VAL A 133 13.46 2.15 6.99
C VAL A 133 13.77 2.78 8.35
N TYR A 134 13.11 2.31 9.41
CA TYR A 134 13.08 2.97 10.69
C TYR A 134 14.05 2.42 11.74
N LYS A 135 14.77 1.31 11.46
CA LYS A 135 15.63 0.63 12.45
C LYS A 135 16.61 1.56 13.17
N ASN A 136 17.12 2.57 12.49
CA ASN A 136 18.13 3.50 13.02
C ASN A 136 17.54 4.81 13.58
N GLU A 137 16.21 4.95 13.65
CA GLU A 137 15.55 6.18 14.14
C GLU A 137 15.20 6.14 15.63
N GLY A 138 15.53 5.06 16.34
CA GLY A 138 15.20 4.86 17.75
C GLY A 138 13.70 5.06 18.01
N GLN A 139 13.35 5.74 19.10
CA GLN A 139 11.94 5.99 19.47
C GLN A 139 11.15 6.83 18.45
N LYS A 140 11.84 7.62 17.61
CA LYS A 140 11.16 8.40 16.56
C LYS A 140 10.65 7.49 15.43
N GLY A 141 11.32 6.36 15.22
CA GLY A 141 11.03 5.35 14.20
C GLY A 141 9.87 4.43 14.51
N HIS A 142 9.41 4.35 15.76
CA HIS A 142 8.29 3.49 16.14
C HIS A 142 7.04 3.74 15.30
N VAL A 143 6.46 2.67 14.78
CA VAL A 143 5.31 2.66 13.87
C VAL A 143 4.16 1.88 14.49
N VAL A 144 3.01 2.55 14.62
CA VAL A 144 1.73 1.90 14.91
C VAL A 144 1.06 1.55 13.59
N MET A 145 0.58 0.31 13.48
CA MET A 145 -0.07 -0.20 12.27
C MET A 145 -1.59 -0.13 12.40
N VAL A 146 -2.26 0.49 11.43
CA VAL A 146 -3.72 0.66 11.39
C VAL A 146 -4.25 0.09 10.08
N PHE A 147 -4.92 -1.05 10.16
CA PHE A 147 -5.53 -1.76 9.04
C PHE A 147 -7.02 -1.42 8.92
N ASP A 148 -7.57 -1.60 7.72
CA ASP A 148 -9.02 -1.61 7.55
C ASP A 148 -9.66 -2.83 8.24
N ARG A 149 -10.75 -2.60 8.98
CA ARG A 149 -11.45 -3.63 9.76
C ARG A 149 -12.12 -4.68 8.88
N GLY A 150 -12.49 -4.34 7.64
CA GLY A 150 -13.18 -5.25 6.74
C GLY A 150 -12.32 -6.40 6.21
N LYS A 151 -10.99 -6.29 6.29
CA LYS A 151 -10.07 -7.16 5.55
C LYS A 151 -8.92 -7.75 6.37
N GLY A 152 -8.90 -7.48 7.67
CA GLY A 152 -7.87 -7.97 8.59
C GLY A 152 -7.98 -9.45 8.92
N ASP A 153 -6.90 -10.21 8.71
CA ASP A 153 -6.78 -11.58 9.23
C ASP A 153 -6.26 -11.60 10.67
N LYS A 154 -6.93 -12.39 11.52
CA LYS A 154 -6.57 -12.60 12.93
C LYS A 154 -5.22 -13.28 13.11
N SER A 155 -4.66 -13.93 12.09
CA SER A 155 -3.31 -14.54 12.17
C SER A 155 -2.16 -13.55 11.95
N LEU A 156 -2.41 -12.31 11.52
CA LEU A 156 -1.35 -11.32 11.34
C LEU A 156 -0.69 -10.92 12.69
N PRO A 157 -1.44 -10.64 13.78
CA PRO A 157 -0.84 -10.44 15.09
C PRO A 157 0.11 -11.57 15.52
N ASP A 158 -0.28 -12.83 15.32
CA ASP A 158 0.56 -13.99 15.67
C ASP A 158 1.88 -13.98 14.88
N LEU A 159 1.82 -13.66 13.58
CA LEU A 159 3.01 -13.51 12.73
C LEU A 159 3.94 -12.39 13.23
N LEU A 160 3.41 -11.31 13.78
CA LEU A 160 4.20 -10.19 14.30
C LEU A 160 4.78 -10.47 15.68
N SER A 161 4.08 -11.23 16.53
CA SER A 161 4.59 -11.64 17.84
C SER A 161 5.68 -12.71 17.74
N ALA A 162 5.65 -13.55 16.70
CA ALA A 162 6.65 -14.57 16.44
C ALA A 162 7.15 -14.54 14.99
N PRO A 163 7.86 -13.47 14.58
CA PRO A 163 8.29 -13.32 13.20
C PRO A 163 9.27 -14.43 12.80
N PRO A 164 9.16 -15.01 11.60
CA PRO A 164 10.06 -16.07 11.17
C PRO A 164 11.52 -15.61 11.15
N LYS A 165 12.45 -16.44 11.63
CA LYS A 165 13.90 -16.11 11.69
C LYS A 165 14.48 -15.69 10.35
N TRP A 166 13.95 -16.19 9.24
CA TRP A 166 14.41 -15.78 7.92
C TRP A 166 14.18 -14.29 7.61
N SER A 167 13.25 -13.65 8.31
CA SER A 167 12.95 -12.22 8.12
C SER A 167 14.09 -11.31 8.60
N ASP A 168 14.93 -11.81 9.51
CA ASP A 168 16.08 -11.10 10.10
C ASP A 168 17.03 -10.54 9.04
N SER A 169 17.30 -11.32 7.98
CA SER A 169 18.21 -10.90 6.92
C SER A 169 17.64 -9.77 6.05
N TYR A 170 16.34 -9.49 6.10
CA TYR A 170 15.71 -8.45 5.27
C TYR A 170 16.10 -7.04 5.76
N TYR A 171 16.08 -6.84 7.08
CA TYR A 171 16.37 -5.57 7.73
C TYR A 171 17.72 -5.56 8.46
N GLU A 172 18.52 -6.63 8.28
CA GLU A 172 19.83 -6.83 8.92
C GLU A 172 19.69 -6.76 10.44
N TYR A 173 18.86 -7.65 10.98
CA TYR A 173 18.67 -7.81 12.42
C TYR A 173 20.02 -7.99 13.14
N ASP A 174 20.17 -7.28 14.25
CA ASP A 174 21.20 -7.50 15.24
C ASP A 174 20.53 -7.89 16.57
N ASP A 175 21.25 -8.61 17.42
CA ASP A 175 20.77 -9.10 18.71
C ASP A 175 20.65 -8.01 19.79
N THR A 176 20.87 -6.73 19.42
CA THR A 176 20.79 -5.61 20.36
C THR A 176 19.36 -5.18 20.66
N ASN A 177 18.41 -5.52 19.79
CA ASN A 177 17.00 -5.21 19.94
C ASN A 177 16.13 -6.44 19.64
N ASP A 178 14.86 -6.38 20.02
CA ASP A 178 13.87 -7.39 19.63
C ASP A 178 13.61 -7.35 18.11
N ARG A 179 13.19 -8.50 17.56
CA ARG A 179 12.76 -8.58 16.15
C ARG A 179 11.56 -7.66 15.94
N LEU A 180 11.56 -6.95 14.81
CA LEU A 180 10.53 -5.96 14.48
C LEU A 180 10.35 -4.86 15.54
N SER A 181 11.42 -4.49 16.26
CA SER A 181 11.40 -3.47 17.34
C SER A 181 10.87 -2.09 16.97
N GLN A 182 10.75 -1.75 15.68
CA GLN A 182 10.11 -0.50 15.24
C GLN A 182 8.61 -0.64 15.06
N ILE A 183 8.07 -1.85 14.99
CA ILE A 183 6.64 -2.12 14.90
C ILE A 183 6.14 -2.26 16.33
N VAL A 184 5.40 -1.26 16.79
CA VAL A 184 4.95 -1.21 18.18
C VAL A 184 3.49 -1.64 18.27
N ASP A 185 3.21 -2.45 19.29
CA ASP A 185 1.88 -2.98 19.61
C ASP A 185 1.31 -3.92 18.53
N VAL A 186 0.15 -4.50 18.82
CA VAL A 186 -0.63 -5.28 17.84
C VAL A 186 -1.25 -4.36 16.78
N PRO A 187 -1.48 -4.85 15.56
CA PRO A 187 -2.24 -4.12 14.54
C PRO A 187 -3.61 -3.68 15.04
N PHE A 188 -3.92 -2.39 14.87
CA PHE A 188 -5.25 -1.85 15.13
C PHE A 188 -6.11 -1.96 13.88
N PHE A 189 -7.39 -2.27 14.05
CA PHE A 189 -8.36 -2.36 12.96
C PHE A 189 -9.38 -1.23 13.06
N ALA A 190 -9.37 -0.33 12.08
CA ALA A 190 -10.20 0.86 12.06
C ALA A 190 -11.28 0.79 10.97
N ASN A 191 -12.36 1.55 11.15
CA ASN A 191 -13.40 1.68 10.14
C ASN A 191 -12.96 2.69 9.07
N SER A 192 -12.85 2.27 7.80
CA SER A 192 -12.47 3.12 6.66
C SER A 192 -13.28 4.42 6.55
N LYS A 193 -14.57 4.40 6.94
CA LYS A 193 -15.46 5.59 6.99
C LYS A 193 -14.96 6.68 7.92
N GLN A 194 -14.16 6.32 8.92
CA GLN A 194 -13.65 7.23 9.94
C GLN A 194 -12.17 7.56 9.73
N VAL A 195 -11.50 6.93 8.74
CA VAL A 195 -10.06 7.01 8.55
C VAL A 195 -9.70 7.31 7.09
N ALA A 196 -9.61 8.61 6.80
CA ALA A 196 -9.19 9.20 5.54
C ALA A 196 -8.02 8.48 4.82
N LEU A 197 -6.97 8.16 5.57
CA LEU A 197 -5.72 7.66 5.00
C LEU A 197 -5.80 6.21 4.54
N ILE A 198 -6.78 5.44 5.02
CA ILE A 198 -7.08 4.10 4.50
C ILE A 198 -7.67 4.23 3.09
N GLN A 199 -8.60 5.15 2.87
CA GLN A 199 -9.16 5.41 1.54
C GLN A 199 -8.10 5.89 0.53
N VAL A 200 -7.11 6.65 1.00
CA VAL A 200 -5.95 7.04 0.17
C VAL A 200 -5.08 5.82 -0.16
N ALA A 201 -4.88 4.90 0.80
CA ALA A 201 -4.16 3.66 0.56
C ALA A 201 -4.90 2.78 -0.47
N ASP A 202 -6.24 2.67 -0.40
CA ASP A 202 -7.08 1.99 -1.40
C ASP A 202 -6.89 2.57 -2.79
N LEU A 203 -7.02 3.91 -2.94
CA LEU A 203 -6.84 4.60 -4.22
C LEU A 203 -5.47 4.34 -4.83
N ILE A 204 -4.41 4.46 -4.04
CA ILE A 204 -3.05 4.22 -4.49
C ILE A 204 -2.86 2.75 -4.86
N GLY A 205 -3.39 1.83 -4.06
CA GLY A 205 -3.33 0.39 -4.32
C GLY A 205 -3.98 0.05 -5.65
N PHE A 206 -5.18 0.59 -5.91
CA PHE A 206 -5.89 0.43 -7.17
C PHE A 206 -5.05 0.94 -8.36
N ILE A 207 -4.48 2.14 -8.27
CA ILE A 207 -3.67 2.74 -9.34
C ILE A 207 -2.44 1.88 -9.63
N LEU A 208 -1.72 1.46 -8.60
CA LEU A 208 -0.53 0.61 -8.76
C LEU A 208 -0.88 -0.76 -9.37
N ARG A 209 -2.04 -1.32 -9.03
CA ARG A 209 -2.49 -2.59 -9.58
C ARG A 209 -2.83 -2.43 -11.06
N ARG A 210 -3.60 -1.39 -11.38
CA ARG A 210 -3.96 -1.10 -12.77
C ARG A 210 -2.71 -0.80 -13.62
N PHE A 211 -1.70 -0.15 -13.05
CA PHE A 211 -0.41 0.06 -13.70
C PHE A 211 0.29 -1.26 -14.03
N ALA A 212 0.31 -2.22 -13.10
CA ALA A 212 0.86 -3.55 -13.36
C ALA A 212 0.03 -4.32 -14.39
N ASP A 213 -1.30 -4.26 -14.32
CA ASP A 213 -2.20 -4.92 -15.29
C ASP A 213 -1.91 -4.46 -16.72
N LEU A 214 -1.73 -3.15 -16.93
CA LEU A 214 -1.44 -2.55 -18.24
C LEU A 214 -0.01 -2.81 -18.74
N ASN A 215 0.99 -2.90 -17.85
CA ASN A 215 2.40 -2.98 -18.25
C ASN A 215 2.99 -4.39 -18.22
N ASP A 216 2.61 -5.21 -17.23
CA ASP A 216 3.18 -6.55 -17.03
C ASP A 216 2.27 -7.65 -17.56
N TYR A 217 0.94 -7.43 -17.56
CA TYR A 217 -0.05 -8.46 -17.87
C TYR A 217 -0.85 -8.21 -19.16
N ARG A 218 -0.49 -7.14 -19.89
CA ARG A 218 -1.06 -6.79 -21.21
C ARG A 218 -2.58 -6.65 -21.20
N ASP A 219 -3.15 -6.20 -20.07
CA ASP A 219 -4.56 -5.87 -20.05
C ASP A 219 -4.82 -4.68 -20.98
N ALA A 220 -5.99 -4.69 -21.64
CA ALA A 220 -6.34 -3.66 -22.60
C ALA A 220 -6.73 -2.36 -21.89
N GLU A 221 -6.53 -1.23 -22.57
CA GLU A 221 -7.12 0.03 -22.12
C GLU A 221 -8.65 -0.07 -22.13
N ARG A 222 -9.30 0.40 -21.06
CA ARG A 222 -10.75 0.52 -20.91
C ARG A 222 -11.28 1.75 -21.64
N TYR A 223 -10.43 2.74 -21.86
CA TYR A 223 -10.73 3.94 -22.63
C TYR A 223 -9.43 4.51 -23.21
N SER A 224 -9.55 5.29 -24.30
CA SER A 224 -8.40 5.88 -24.99
C SER A 224 -7.52 6.71 -24.05
N GLY A 225 -6.23 6.37 -23.96
CA GLY A 225 -5.24 7.10 -23.17
C GLY A 225 -5.30 6.77 -21.67
N GLU A 226 -5.91 5.64 -21.29
CA GLU A 226 -5.90 5.15 -19.92
C GLU A 226 -4.48 4.94 -19.40
N LYS A 227 -3.62 4.29 -20.19
CA LYS A 227 -2.27 3.93 -19.79
C LYS A 227 -1.44 5.16 -19.46
N GLU A 228 -1.45 6.16 -20.33
CA GLU A 228 -0.76 7.43 -20.10
C GLU A 228 -1.26 8.11 -18.82
N ARG A 229 -2.57 8.07 -18.58
CA ARG A 229 -3.16 8.66 -17.36
C ARG A 229 -2.72 7.94 -16.10
N ILE A 230 -2.76 6.60 -16.09
CA ILE A 230 -2.30 5.78 -14.98
C ILE A 230 -0.81 6.02 -14.73
N GLU A 231 0.02 6.07 -15.77
CA GLU A 231 1.45 6.40 -15.67
C GLU A 231 1.69 7.77 -15.03
N ASN A 232 0.90 8.78 -15.39
CA ASN A 232 1.01 10.11 -14.80
C ASN A 232 0.63 10.12 -13.31
N TRP A 233 -0.37 9.34 -12.89
CA TRP A 233 -0.68 9.16 -11.47
C TRP A 233 0.41 8.40 -10.72
N VAL A 234 0.98 7.36 -11.33
CA VAL A 234 2.11 6.62 -10.75
C VAL A 234 3.32 7.54 -10.55
N LYS A 235 3.64 8.43 -11.49
CA LYS A 235 4.70 9.44 -11.33
C LYS A 235 4.49 10.32 -10.08
N LYS A 236 3.24 10.75 -9.82
CA LYS A 236 2.91 11.50 -8.59
C LYS A 236 3.14 10.65 -7.34
N ILE A 237 2.68 9.40 -7.35
CA ILE A 237 2.84 8.44 -6.25
C ILE A 237 4.34 8.19 -5.95
N THR A 238 5.17 8.01 -6.98
CA THR A 238 6.61 7.74 -6.82
C THR A 238 7.35 8.86 -6.08
N SER A 239 6.90 10.11 -6.19
CA SER A 239 7.52 11.24 -5.49
C SER A 239 7.48 11.13 -3.95
N VAL A 240 6.54 10.34 -3.42
CA VAL A 240 6.33 10.15 -1.97
C VAL A 240 6.65 8.75 -1.47
N LEU A 241 7.03 7.82 -2.37
CA LEU A 241 7.48 6.50 -1.99
C LEU A 241 8.76 6.55 -1.13
N TYR A 242 8.91 5.58 -0.22
CA TYR A 242 10.24 5.25 0.29
C TYR A 242 11.15 4.82 -0.85
N LYS A 243 12.47 4.82 -0.63
CA LYS A 243 13.45 4.43 -1.63
C LYS A 243 13.18 2.99 -2.08
N THR A 244 13.27 2.72 -3.39
CA THR A 244 13.13 1.36 -3.94
C THR A 244 14.05 0.35 -3.26
N SER A 245 15.26 0.76 -2.84
CA SER A 245 16.21 -0.11 -2.14
C SER A 245 15.71 -0.68 -0.80
N THR A 246 14.68 -0.08 -0.20
CA THR A 246 14.09 -0.59 1.05
C THR A 246 12.98 -1.61 0.82
N ARG A 247 12.52 -1.77 -0.44
CA ARG A 247 11.45 -2.70 -0.85
C ARG A 247 11.94 -3.75 -1.85
N TYR A 248 12.54 -3.29 -2.94
CA TYR A 248 12.95 -4.08 -4.11
C TYR A 248 14.38 -3.71 -4.56
N PRO A 249 15.42 -3.95 -3.75
CA PRO A 249 16.79 -3.59 -4.13
C PRO A 249 17.27 -4.37 -5.36
N LYS A 250 17.86 -3.66 -6.32
CA LYS A 250 18.36 -4.21 -7.59
C LYS A 250 19.62 -5.06 -7.44
N LYS A 251 20.42 -4.83 -6.40
CA LYS A 251 21.69 -5.52 -6.10
C LYS A 251 21.78 -5.84 -4.61
N GLY A 252 22.67 -6.76 -4.23
CA GLY A 252 22.93 -7.10 -2.83
C GLY A 252 21.74 -7.75 -2.11
N ARG A 253 20.90 -8.48 -2.83
CA ARG A 253 19.74 -9.16 -2.24
C ARG A 253 20.19 -10.38 -1.43
N CYS A 254 19.78 -10.44 -0.17
CA CYS A 254 19.78 -11.70 0.58
C CYS A 254 18.63 -12.61 0.09
N PRO A 255 18.61 -13.91 0.46
CA PRO A 255 17.57 -14.84 0.02
C PRO A 255 16.14 -14.34 0.27
N THR A 256 15.89 -13.73 1.44
CA THR A 256 14.58 -13.17 1.79
C THR A 256 14.17 -12.01 0.88
N THR A 257 15.11 -11.12 0.59
CA THR A 257 14.82 -9.98 -0.31
C THR A 257 14.62 -10.46 -1.74
N ASP A 258 15.37 -11.48 -2.16
CA ASP A 258 15.21 -12.08 -3.49
C ASP A 258 13.86 -12.78 -3.65
N ALA A 259 13.36 -13.44 -2.59
CA ALA A 259 12.02 -14.01 -2.57
C ALA A 259 10.93 -12.96 -2.87
N PHE A 260 10.91 -11.84 -2.13
CA PHE A 260 9.93 -10.77 -2.38
C PHE A 260 10.12 -10.10 -3.75
N TYR A 261 11.38 -9.87 -4.16
CA TYR A 261 11.69 -9.31 -5.49
C TYR A 261 11.16 -10.20 -6.63
N ASN A 262 11.21 -11.51 -6.47
CA ASN A 262 10.73 -12.45 -7.50
C ASN A 262 9.20 -12.58 -7.53
N LEU A 263 8.51 -12.21 -6.46
CA LEU A 263 7.05 -12.25 -6.39
C LEU A 263 6.39 -11.01 -7.00
N ALA A 264 7.04 -9.85 -6.96
CA ALA A 264 6.47 -8.59 -7.44
C ALA A 264 6.46 -8.48 -8.97
N PRO A 265 5.44 -7.83 -9.57
CA PRO A 265 5.41 -7.48 -11.00
C PRO A 265 6.61 -6.62 -11.41
N GLU A 266 7.01 -6.68 -12.69
CA GLU A 266 8.27 -6.05 -13.11
C GLU A 266 8.21 -4.54 -13.04
N SER A 267 7.15 -3.97 -13.60
CA SER A 267 6.88 -2.53 -13.58
C SER A 267 6.89 -1.93 -12.17
N LEU A 268 6.43 -2.67 -11.16
CA LEU A 268 6.35 -2.21 -9.77
C LEU A 268 7.67 -2.30 -9.01
N ARG A 269 8.59 -3.18 -9.40
CA ARG A 269 9.93 -3.29 -8.78
C ARG A 269 10.83 -2.12 -9.13
N GLU A 270 10.49 -1.41 -10.20
CA GLU A 270 11.25 -0.28 -10.73
C GLU A 270 10.81 1.07 -10.11
N LEU A 271 9.76 1.09 -9.28
CA LEU A 271 9.19 2.30 -8.64
C LEU A 271 9.85 2.70 -7.30
#